data_AF-A0A3B0YZ56-F1
#
_entry.id   AF-A0A3B0YZ56-F1
#
_cell.length_a   1.000
_cell.length_b   1.000
_cell.length_c   1.000
_cell.angle_alpha   90.00
_cell.angle_beta   90.00
_cell.angle_gamma   90.00
#
_symmetry.space_group_name_H-M   'P 1'
#
loop_
_entity.id
_entity.type
_entity.pdbx_description
1 polymer ?
#
loop_
_entity_poly.entity_id
_entity_poly.type
_entity_poly.pdbx_seq_one_letter_code
_entity_poly.pdbx_strand_id
1 'polypeptide(L)'
;MFLSKIKRLLTAWVGITLLSSAGGAAADYALNLRQGVTPISHEIYGLHMLILWICVAIAVVVFTAMFISIVLHRKSRGAKPAQFHESTTVEII
;
A
#
# COMPACT_ATOMS: atom_id res chain seq x y z
N MET A 1 13.86 4.37 -55.73
CA MET A 1 12.85 3.75 -54.82
C MET A 1 13.45 3.10 -53.57
N PHE A 2 14.70 2.63 -53.58
CA PHE A 2 15.36 1.97 -52.42
C PHE A 2 15.86 2.96 -51.35
N LEU A 3 16.42 4.10 -51.77
CA LEU A 3 16.95 5.15 -50.87
C LEU A 3 15.89 5.78 -49.95
N SER A 4 14.65 5.95 -50.43
CA SER A 4 13.57 6.53 -49.61
C SER A 4 13.06 5.56 -48.54
N LYS A 5 13.16 4.24 -48.79
CA LYS A 5 12.86 3.20 -47.79
C LYS A 5 13.93 3.17 -46.70
N ILE A 6 15.21 3.27 -47.06
CA ILE A 6 16.33 3.32 -46.10
C ILE A 6 16.25 4.56 -45.18
N LYS A 7 15.97 5.74 -45.73
CA LYS A 7 15.82 6.96 -44.91
C LYS A 7 14.66 6.86 -43.92
N ARG A 8 13.54 6.26 -44.34
CA ARG A 8 12.38 6.01 -43.47
C ARG A 8 12.68 5.02 -42.36
N LEU A 9 13.45 3.97 -42.65
CA LEU A 9 13.91 3.01 -41.65
C LEU A 9 14.83 3.70 -40.64
N LEU A 10 15.81 4.48 -41.10
CA LEU A 10 16.72 5.22 -40.21
C LEU A 10 15.98 6.20 -39.30
N THR A 11 15.01 6.96 -39.83
CA THR A 11 14.19 7.86 -38.99
C THR A 11 13.33 7.09 -37.99
N ALA A 12 12.83 5.91 -38.34
CA ALA A 12 12.07 5.06 -37.42
C ALA A 12 12.96 4.52 -36.30
N TRP A 13 14.19 4.10 -36.62
CA TRP A 13 15.17 3.66 -35.62
C TRP A 13 15.57 4.78 -34.66
N VAL A 14 15.79 6.00 -35.16
CA VAL A 14 16.07 7.17 -34.32
C VAL A 14 14.90 7.48 -33.38
N GLY A 15 13.67 7.42 -33.88
CA GLY A 15 12.47 7.60 -33.06
C GLY A 15 12.33 6.54 -31.97
N ILE A 16 12.60 5.28 -32.29
CA ILE A 16 12.57 4.16 -31.32
C ILE A 16 13.66 4.33 -30.26
N THR A 17 14.88 4.73 -30.65
CA THR A 17 15.97 4.96 -29.68
C THR A 17 15.68 6.14 -28.76
N LEU A 18 15.08 7.22 -29.26
CA LEU A 18 14.71 8.37 -28.43
C LEU A 18 13.61 8.01 -27.43
N LEU A 19 12.61 7.25 -27.87
CA LEU A 19 11.53 6.78 -26.99
C LEU A 19 12.03 5.80 -25.91
N SER A 20 13.04 4.99 -26.25
CA SER A 20 13.68 4.06 -25.30
C SER A 20 14.57 4.78 -24.28
N SER A 21 15.02 6.00 -24.58
CA SER A 21 15.83 6.85 -23.69
C SER A 21 15.01 7.83 -22.84
N ALA A 22 13.69 7.90 -23.07
CA ALA A 22 12.79 8.70 -22.26
C ALA A 22 12.63 8.03 -20.90
N GLY A 23 13.47 8.41 -19.93
CA GLY A 23 13.29 8.04 -18.53
C GLY A 23 11.91 8.48 -18.06
N GLY A 24 11.16 7.56 -17.45
CA GLY A 24 9.84 7.87 -16.89
C GLY A 24 9.96 9.01 -15.87
N ALA A 25 9.05 9.99 -15.94
CA ALA A 25 8.91 10.99 -14.91
C ALA A 25 8.43 10.31 -13.61
N ALA A 26 9.37 9.94 -12.75
CA ALA A 26 9.09 9.40 -11.43
C ALA A 26 8.65 10.56 -10.51
N ALA A 27 7.39 10.95 -10.62
CA ALA A 27 6.78 11.81 -9.61
C ALA A 27 6.58 10.97 -8.34
N ASP A 28 7.25 11.38 -7.26
CA ASP A 28 7.08 10.72 -5.97
C ASP A 28 5.66 11.01 -5.45
N TYR A 29 4.90 9.94 -5.18
CA TYR A 29 3.63 10.04 -4.49
C TYR A 29 3.97 10.30 -3.01
N ALA A 30 4.24 11.57 -2.69
CA ALA A 30 4.59 12.04 -1.36
C ALA A 30 3.40 11.92 -0.39
N LEU A 31 3.01 10.69 -0.06
CA LEU A 31 1.87 10.35 0.79
C LEU A 31 2.14 10.58 2.28
N ASN A 32 3.41 10.79 2.64
CA ASN A 32 3.83 11.04 4.01
C ASN A 32 4.04 12.55 4.26
N LEU A 33 4.15 12.92 5.53
CA LEU A 33 4.53 14.27 5.94
C LEU A 33 5.93 14.62 5.39
N ARG A 34 6.12 15.89 5.02
CA ARG A 34 7.45 16.40 4.72
C ARG A 34 8.27 16.46 6.00
N GLN A 35 9.53 16.05 5.91
CA GLN A 35 10.46 16.19 7.04
C GLN A 35 10.79 17.69 7.20
N GLY A 36 10.42 18.27 8.34
CA GLY A 36 10.66 19.70 8.57
C GLY A 36 12.10 19.99 8.97
N VAL A 37 12.52 21.24 8.81
CA VAL A 37 13.93 21.65 8.91
C VAL A 37 14.34 22.12 10.32
N THR A 38 13.45 22.01 11.30
CA THR A 38 13.70 22.41 12.69
C THR A 38 13.81 21.17 13.59
N PRO A 39 14.53 21.25 14.73
CA PRO A 39 14.65 20.13 15.66
C PRO A 39 13.29 19.58 16.11
N ILE A 40 12.36 20.46 16.48
CA ILE A 40 11.00 20.07 16.88
C ILE A 40 10.24 19.38 15.76
N SER A 41 10.40 19.83 14.50
CA SER A 41 9.70 19.17 13.40
C SER A 41 10.23 17.77 13.11
N HIS A 42 11.50 17.49 13.37
CA HIS A 42 12.05 16.13 13.28
C HIS A 42 11.47 15.22 14.37
N GLU A 43 11.33 15.72 15.59
CA GLU A 43 10.71 14.97 16.70
C GLU A 43 9.26 14.61 16.39
N ILE A 44 8.46 15.58 15.92
CA ILE A 44 7.06 15.36 15.54
C ILE A 44 6.95 14.35 14.39
N TYR A 45 7.84 14.43 13.40
CA TYR A 45 7.87 13.44 12.32
C TYR A 45 8.13 12.02 12.84
N GLY A 46 9.07 11.87 13.79
CA GLY A 46 9.32 10.61 14.47
C GLY A 46 8.11 10.09 15.24
N LEU A 47 7.43 10.97 16.00
CA LEU A 47 6.20 10.63 16.73
C LEU A 47 5.06 10.21 15.79
N HIS A 48 4.88 10.92 14.68
CA HIS A 48 3.90 10.56 13.66
C HIS A 48 4.15 9.15 13.14
N MET A 49 5.40 8.83 12.77
CA MET A 49 5.73 7.51 12.24
C MET A 49 5.58 6.41 13.29
N LEU A 50 5.92 6.68 14.55
CA LEU A 50 5.70 5.73 15.64
C LEU A 50 4.22 5.39 15.80
N ILE A 51 3.37 6.41 15.91
CA ILE A 51 1.92 6.22 16.11
C ILE A 51 1.29 5.54 14.89
N LEU A 52 1.71 5.93 13.67
CA LEU A 52 1.25 5.28 12.45
C LEU A 52 1.53 3.77 12.47
N TRP A 53 2.73 3.37 12.88
CA TRP A 53 3.07 1.95 12.99
C TRP A 53 2.29 1.22 14.08
N ILE A 54 1.99 1.87 15.20
CA ILE A 54 1.10 1.32 16.23
C ILE A 54 -0.30 1.07 15.64
N CYS A 55 -0.86 2.04 14.92
CA CYS A 55 -2.16 1.90 14.26
C CYS A 55 -2.17 0.74 13.25
N VAL A 56 -1.10 0.59 12.45
CA VAL A 56 -0.97 -0.53 11.50
C VAL A 56 -0.93 -1.87 12.22
N ALA A 57 -0.18 -1.98 13.33
CA ALA A 57 -0.11 -3.21 14.11
C ALA A 57 -1.48 -3.61 14.68
N ILE A 58 -2.22 -2.66 15.27
CA ILE A 58 -3.57 -2.90 15.79
C ILE A 58 -4.51 -3.29 14.64
N ALA A 59 -4.46 -2.59 13.51
CA ALA A 59 -5.27 -2.91 12.35
C ALA A 59 -5.03 -4.36 11.90
N VAL A 60 -3.78 -4.81 11.80
CA VAL A 60 -3.46 -6.19 11.44
C VAL A 60 -4.07 -7.17 12.44
N VAL A 61 -3.97 -6.91 13.75
CA VAL A 61 -4.55 -7.79 14.79
C VAL A 61 -6.09 -7.88 14.64
N VAL A 62 -6.76 -6.73 14.54
CA VAL A 62 -8.23 -6.67 14.43
C VAL A 62 -8.71 -7.31 13.13
N PHE A 63 -8.12 -6.97 12.00
CA PHE A 63 -8.47 -7.56 10.71
C PHE A 63 -8.25 -9.06 10.72
N THR A 64 -7.17 -9.54 11.34
CA THR A 64 -6.91 -10.99 11.47
C THR A 64 -8.01 -11.68 12.28
N ALA A 65 -8.39 -11.16 13.45
CA ALA A 65 -9.48 -11.70 14.25
C ALA A 65 -10.82 -11.72 13.48
N MET A 66 -11.09 -10.66 12.71
CA MET A 66 -12.29 -10.56 11.87
C MET A 66 -12.27 -11.59 10.72
N PHE A 67 -11.15 -11.72 9.99
CA PHE A 67 -11.01 -12.68 8.91
C PHE A 67 -11.18 -14.12 9.41
N ILE A 68 -10.54 -14.46 10.54
CA ILE A 68 -10.68 -15.76 11.20
C ILE A 68 -12.16 -16.03 11.52
N SER A 69 -12.83 -15.05 12.15
CA SER A 69 -14.24 -15.15 12.52
C SER A 69 -15.13 -15.44 11.32
N ILE A 70 -14.95 -14.71 10.22
CA ILE A 70 -15.71 -14.89 8.98
C ILE A 70 -15.47 -16.27 8.37
N VAL A 71 -14.21 -16.71 8.25
CA VAL A 71 -13.87 -17.99 7.59
C VAL A 71 -14.41 -19.19 8.38
N LEU A 72 -14.36 -19.14 9.70
CA LEU A 72 -14.81 -20.23 10.58
C LEU A 72 -16.33 -20.25 10.74
N HIS A 73 -16.97 -19.09 10.92
CA HIS A 73 -18.40 -19.00 11.25
C HIS A 73 -19.31 -18.75 10.04
N ARG A 74 -18.79 -18.84 8.81
CA ARG A 74 -19.63 -18.69 7.61
C ARG A 74 -20.70 -19.77 7.53
N LYS A 75 -21.90 -19.36 7.12
CA LYS A 75 -23.07 -20.24 6.94
C LYS A 75 -22.81 -21.46 6.06
N SER A 76 -21.99 -21.34 5.01
CA SER A 76 -21.68 -22.44 4.09
C SER A 76 -20.92 -23.60 4.73
N ARG A 77 -20.36 -23.42 5.93
CA ARG A 77 -19.73 -24.51 6.72
C ARG A 77 -20.68 -25.16 7.73
N GLY A 78 -21.95 -24.75 7.76
CA GLY A 78 -22.91 -25.25 8.75
C GLY A 78 -22.62 -24.76 10.17
N ALA A 79 -21.93 -23.63 10.32
CA ALA A 79 -21.66 -23.03 11.62
C ALA A 79 -22.98 -22.75 12.36
N LYS A 80 -23.12 -23.30 13.56
CA LYS A 80 -24.27 -23.07 14.44
C LYS A 80 -23.95 -21.89 15.37
N PRO A 81 -24.85 -20.90 15.51
CA PRO A 81 -24.62 -19.78 16.41
C PRO A 81 -24.55 -20.26 17.86
N ALA A 82 -23.62 -19.71 18.63
CA ALA A 82 -23.54 -19.93 20.06
C ALA A 82 -24.64 -19.17 20.80
N GLN A 83 -24.97 -19.60 22.03
CA GLN A 83 -26.04 -19.02 22.87
C GLN A 83 -25.50 -18.31 24.12
N PHE A 84 -24.23 -17.90 24.12
CA PHE A 84 -23.66 -17.11 25.21
C PHE A 84 -24.05 -15.64 25.07
N HIS A 85 -24.12 -14.93 26.20
CA HIS A 85 -24.52 -13.52 26.24
C HIS A 85 -23.41 -12.58 26.73
N GLU A 86 -22.44 -13.06 27.50
CA GLU A 86 -21.36 -12.23 28.06
C GLU A 86 -20.10 -13.04 28.34
N SER A 87 -18.97 -12.33 28.51
CA SER A 87 -17.71 -12.91 28.97
C SER A 87 -16.89 -11.85 29.71
N THR A 88 -17.01 -11.83 31.03
CA THR A 88 -16.30 -10.85 31.90
C THR A 88 -14.79 -10.87 31.67
N THR A 89 -14.21 -12.04 31.36
CA THR A 89 -12.76 -12.14 31.10
C THR A 89 -12.34 -11.41 29.83
N VAL A 90 -13.14 -11.49 28.75
CA VAL A 90 -12.84 -10.80 27.48
C VAL A 90 -13.10 -9.29 27.60
N GLU A 91 -14.01 -8.89 28.48
CA GLU A 91 -14.30 -7.47 28.70
C GLU A 91 -13.20 -6.73 29.48
N ILE A 92 -12.46 -7.43 30.34
CA ILE A 92 -11.42 -6.84 31.20
C ILE A 92 -10.06 -6.72 30.49
N ILE A 93 -9.79 -7.58 29.50
CA ILE A 93 -8.49 -7.70 28.81
C ILE A 93 -8.51 -6.89 27.51
#